data_AF-A0A846DNB1-F1
#
_entry.id   AF-A0A846DNB1-F1
#
_cell.length_a   1.000
_cell.length_b   1.000
_cell.length_c   1.000
_cell.angle_alpha   90.00
_cell.angle_beta   90.00
_cell.angle_gamma   90.00
#
_symmetry.space_group_name_H-M   'P 1'
#
loop_
_entity.id
_entity.type
_entity.pdbx_description
1 polymer ?
#
loop_
_entity_poly.entity_id
_entity_poly.type
_entity_poly.pdbx_seq_one_letter_code
_entity_poly.pdbx_strand_id
1 'polypeptide(L)'
;YANLPQLLGRTTVEMETTQGNLTIVVDGYSAPVNGGNFVDLVQRGFYDGLDFFPSDDFILSGNPQGAEEGFIDPETGEYRAIPLEFLVRGDSEPIYEITLEDAGLYLAQLVLPFSAYGAVVLARPEDNLNGGSSQFFFFKFDTELTPPGYNLMDGRFSVFGYVVEGKEVLEKLTKSDKIISAKVVDGIENLVEPVEETETVVEPVEETETVVEPVEETETVVELVEETETVVEP
;
A
#
# COMPACT_ATOMS: atom_id res chain seq x y z
N TYR A 1 -2.96 5.14 -1.27
CA TYR A 1 -1.75 4.88 -0.46
C TYR A 1 -0.45 5.13 -1.24
N ALA A 2 -0.38 6.18 -2.08
CA ALA A 2 0.86 6.51 -2.82
C ALA A 2 1.97 7.06 -1.89
N ASN A 3 1.57 7.53 -0.72
CA ASN A 3 2.40 7.96 0.40
C ASN A 3 2.94 6.79 1.25
N LEU A 4 2.70 5.54 0.87
CA LEU A 4 3.22 4.33 1.54
C LEU A 4 4.04 3.49 0.55
N PRO A 5 5.00 2.68 1.03
CA PRO A 5 5.72 1.74 0.16
C PRO A 5 4.73 0.77 -0.49
N GLN A 6 4.84 0.55 -1.79
CA GLN A 6 3.99 -0.37 -2.53
C GLN A 6 4.80 -1.41 -3.29
N LEU A 7 4.30 -2.63 -3.35
CA LEU A 7 4.89 -3.69 -4.17
C LEU A 7 4.04 -3.89 -5.43
N LEU A 8 4.57 -3.57 -6.61
CA LEU A 8 3.87 -3.67 -7.90
C LEU A 8 4.27 -4.92 -8.69
N GLY A 9 4.39 -6.05 -7.99
CA GLY A 9 4.82 -7.30 -8.56
C GLY A 9 4.99 -8.37 -7.49
N ARG A 10 5.87 -9.34 -7.74
CA ARG A 10 6.25 -10.33 -6.74
C ARG A 10 7.68 -10.14 -6.29
N THR A 11 7.94 -10.54 -5.06
CA THR A 11 9.27 -10.51 -4.45
C THR A 11 9.47 -11.83 -3.71
N THR A 12 10.70 -12.34 -3.74
CA THR A 12 11.10 -13.47 -2.91
C THR A 12 11.98 -12.98 -1.77
N VAL A 13 11.62 -13.35 -0.55
CA VAL A 13 12.36 -13.05 0.68
C VAL A 13 12.89 -14.35 1.26
N GLU A 14 14.20 -14.41 1.51
CA GLU A 14 14.81 -15.44 2.34
C GLU A 14 14.90 -14.93 3.79
N MET A 15 14.31 -15.67 4.71
CA MET A 15 14.35 -15.40 6.13
C MET A 15 15.15 -16.51 6.83
N GLU A 16 16.36 -16.16 7.26
CA GLU A 16 17.21 -17.04 8.06
C GLU A 16 16.71 -17.02 9.51
N THR A 17 16.44 -18.18 10.07
CA THR A 17 16.03 -18.35 11.47
C THR A 17 16.99 -19.27 12.21
N THR A 18 16.88 -19.32 13.54
CA THR A 18 17.63 -20.29 14.36
C THR A 18 17.28 -21.76 14.09
N GLN A 19 16.18 -22.04 13.39
CA GLN A 19 15.76 -23.39 12.98
C GLN A 19 16.08 -23.73 11.52
N GLY A 20 16.63 -22.79 10.75
CA GLY A 20 16.87 -22.90 9.30
C GLY A 20 16.20 -21.78 8.51
N ASN A 21 16.18 -21.92 7.18
CA ASN A 21 15.68 -20.87 6.29
C ASN A 21 14.20 -21.09 5.94
N LEU A 22 13.48 -19.97 5.81
CA LEU A 22 12.16 -19.88 5.19
C LEU A 22 12.29 -19.08 3.90
N THR A 23 11.70 -19.58 2.82
CA THR A 23 11.55 -18.82 1.57
C THR A 23 10.11 -18.34 1.48
N ILE A 24 9.90 -17.03 1.38
CA ILE A 24 8.59 -16.37 1.34
C ILE A 24 8.42 -15.70 -0.02
N VAL A 25 7.31 -15.96 -0.70
CA VAL A 25 6.88 -15.18 -1.86
C VAL A 25 5.84 -14.17 -1.42
N VAL A 26 6.12 -12.89 -1.67
CA VAL A 26 5.23 -11.76 -1.41
C VAL A 26 4.51 -11.40 -2.72
N ASP A 27 3.19 -11.26 -2.68
CA ASP A 27 2.35 -11.00 -3.86
C ASP A 27 1.73 -9.61 -3.85
N GLY A 28 2.49 -8.65 -4.34
CA GLY A 28 2.07 -7.24 -4.46
C GLY A 28 0.99 -7.00 -5.52
N TYR A 29 0.74 -7.93 -6.45
CA TYR A 29 -0.41 -7.83 -7.35
C TYR A 29 -1.75 -7.83 -6.61
N SER A 30 -1.82 -8.56 -5.49
CA SER A 30 -3.05 -8.73 -4.71
C SER A 30 -3.04 -7.92 -3.41
N ALA A 31 -1.84 -7.67 -2.87
CA ALA A 31 -1.61 -6.98 -1.60
C ALA A 31 -0.45 -5.97 -1.74
N PRO A 32 -0.62 -4.89 -2.53
CA PRO A 32 0.46 -3.96 -2.85
C PRO A 32 0.95 -3.19 -1.62
N VAL A 33 0.08 -2.76 -0.71
CA VAL A 33 0.47 -1.90 0.42
C VAL A 33 1.15 -2.73 1.51
N ASN A 34 0.59 -3.89 1.85
CA ASN A 34 1.10 -4.74 2.92
C ASN A 34 2.33 -5.50 2.46
N GLY A 35 2.34 -5.98 1.21
CA GLY A 35 3.54 -6.53 0.58
C GLY A 35 4.66 -5.49 0.46
N GLY A 36 4.33 -4.27 0.03
CA GLY A 36 5.27 -3.16 -0.07
C GLY A 36 5.89 -2.79 1.28
N ASN A 37 5.05 -2.65 2.31
CA ASN A 37 5.53 -2.37 3.66
C ASN A 37 6.43 -3.48 4.21
N PHE A 38 6.03 -4.75 4.08
CA PHE A 38 6.86 -5.87 4.54
C PHE A 38 8.23 -5.89 3.85
N VAL A 39 8.26 -5.72 2.53
CA VAL A 39 9.51 -5.72 1.74
C VAL A 39 10.39 -4.51 2.08
N ASP A 40 9.82 -3.32 2.26
CA ASP A 40 10.55 -2.14 2.74
C ASP A 40 11.18 -2.38 4.13
N LEU A 41 10.43 -2.96 5.06
CA LEU A 41 10.95 -3.28 6.41
C LEU A 41 12.05 -4.36 6.37
N VAL A 42 11.96 -5.34 5.46
CA VAL A 42 13.06 -6.28 5.19
C VAL A 42 14.30 -5.54 4.69
N GLN A 43 14.15 -4.63 3.73
CA GLN A 43 15.27 -3.84 3.18
C GLN A 43 15.95 -2.94 4.24
N ARG A 44 15.17 -2.46 5.21
CA ARG A 44 15.66 -1.68 6.35
C ARG A 44 16.32 -2.54 7.44
N GLY A 45 16.29 -3.87 7.33
CA GLY A 45 16.78 -4.80 8.35
C GLY A 45 15.94 -4.77 9.63
N PHE A 46 14.69 -4.27 9.57
CA PHE A 46 13.84 -4.10 10.75
C PHE A 46 13.56 -5.43 11.47
N TYR A 47 13.44 -6.52 10.70
CA TYR A 47 13.11 -7.84 11.23
C TYR A 47 14.31 -8.60 11.82
N ASP A 48 15.53 -8.10 11.64
CA ASP A 48 16.75 -8.79 12.07
C ASP A 48 16.81 -8.87 13.60
N GLY A 49 17.03 -10.08 14.12
CA GLY A 49 17.11 -10.37 15.55
C GLY A 49 15.78 -10.47 16.30
N LEU A 50 14.64 -10.25 15.63
CA LEU A 50 13.32 -10.29 16.26
C LEU A 50 12.91 -11.70 16.69
N ASP A 51 12.13 -11.77 17.76
CA ASP A 51 11.61 -13.00 18.35
C ASP A 51 10.38 -13.53 17.60
N PHE A 52 10.14 -14.83 17.74
CA PHE A 52 8.86 -15.46 17.40
C PHE A 52 7.97 -15.66 18.63
N PHE A 53 6.67 -15.45 18.46
CA PHE A 53 5.65 -15.64 19.48
C PHE A 53 4.64 -16.69 18.96
N PRO A 54 4.91 -17.99 19.18
CA PRO A 54 4.03 -19.05 18.72
C PRO A 54 2.75 -19.13 19.54
N SER A 55 1.66 -19.44 18.85
CA SER A 55 0.36 -19.88 19.35
C SER A 55 0.06 -21.28 18.79
N ASP A 56 -1.10 -21.85 19.12
CA ASP A 56 -1.52 -23.14 18.59
C ASP A 56 -1.70 -23.08 17.06
N ASP A 57 -2.29 -22.01 16.54
CA ASP A 57 -2.68 -21.89 15.12
C ASP A 57 -1.76 -20.99 14.27
N PHE A 58 -0.91 -20.17 14.88
CA PHE A 58 -0.08 -19.20 14.17
C PHE A 58 1.25 -18.92 14.90
N ILE A 59 2.20 -18.30 14.20
CA ILE A 59 3.45 -17.79 14.77
C ILE A 59 3.59 -16.31 14.43
N LEU A 60 3.52 -15.44 15.43
CA LEU A 60 3.64 -13.99 15.28
C LEU A 60 5.11 -13.55 15.35
N SER A 61 5.48 -12.54 14.58
CA SER A 61 6.74 -11.80 14.69
C SER A 61 6.56 -10.34 14.24
N GLY A 62 7.65 -9.59 14.10
CA GLY A 62 7.63 -8.19 13.69
C GLY A 62 7.33 -7.19 14.81
N ASN A 63 7.33 -7.64 16.07
CA ASN A 63 7.25 -6.76 17.24
C ASN A 63 8.52 -5.91 17.33
N PRO A 64 8.44 -4.57 17.43
CA PRO A 64 9.61 -3.72 17.61
C PRO A 64 10.39 -4.08 18.88
N GLN A 65 11.71 -3.91 18.84
CA GLN A 65 12.52 -3.97 20.07
C GLN A 65 12.28 -2.68 20.88
N GLY A 66 11.53 -2.76 21.97
CA GLY A 66 11.30 -1.63 22.86
C GLY A 66 9.84 -1.46 23.28
N ALA A 67 9.44 -0.21 23.49
CA ALA A 67 8.08 0.15 23.91
C ALA A 67 7.13 0.41 22.73
N GLU A 68 7.64 0.51 21.51
CA GLU A 68 6.85 0.80 20.33
C GLU A 68 5.97 -0.39 19.95
N GLU A 69 4.75 -0.10 19.50
CA GLU A 69 3.76 -1.11 19.14
C GLU A 69 3.83 -1.49 17.65
N GLY A 70 4.59 -0.74 16.84
CA GLY A 70 4.82 -0.98 15.41
C GLY A 70 6.02 -0.19 14.88
N PHE A 71 6.13 -0.09 13.56
CA PHE A 71 7.20 0.68 12.93
C PHE A 71 6.98 2.18 13.09
N ILE A 72 7.98 2.86 13.66
CA ILE A 72 8.06 4.32 13.69
C ILE A 72 8.98 4.76 12.55
N ASP A 73 8.47 5.60 11.66
CA ASP A 73 9.27 6.13 10.56
C ASP A 73 10.38 7.03 11.12
N PRO A 74 11.67 6.73 10.85
CA PRO A 74 12.78 7.50 11.42
C PRO A 74 12.86 8.92 10.86
N GLU A 75 12.25 9.21 9.71
CA GLU A 75 12.28 10.54 9.09
C GLU A 75 11.21 11.45 9.69
N THR A 76 10.00 10.94 9.89
CA THR A 76 8.87 11.72 10.43
C THR A 76 8.72 11.60 11.94
N GLY A 77 9.22 10.51 12.54
CA GLY A 77 8.98 10.15 13.92
C GLY A 77 7.56 9.63 14.19
N GLU A 78 6.80 9.30 13.15
CA GLU A 78 5.40 8.89 13.26
C GLU A 78 5.21 7.39 13.09
N TYR A 79 4.14 6.86 13.69
CA TYR A 79 3.73 5.47 13.50
C TYR A 79 3.26 5.25 12.07
N ARG A 80 3.87 4.29 11.35
CA ARG A 80 3.43 3.93 10.01
C ARG A 80 2.28 2.94 10.09
N ALA A 81 1.07 3.44 9.86
CA ALA A 81 -0.15 2.66 9.80
C ALA A 81 -0.44 2.20 8.37
N ILE A 82 -0.81 0.92 8.20
CA ILE A 82 -1.18 0.32 6.92
C ILE A 82 -2.55 -0.38 7.02
N PRO A 83 -3.35 -0.37 5.93
CA PRO A 83 -4.72 -0.85 5.92
C PRO A 83 -4.84 -2.37 5.86
N LEU A 84 -5.98 -2.88 6.31
CA LEU A 84 -6.51 -4.13 5.80
C LEU A 84 -6.67 -4.00 4.29
N GLU A 85 -6.10 -4.93 3.53
CA GLU A 85 -6.31 -5.04 2.09
C GLU A 85 -6.52 -6.51 1.67
N PHE A 86 -7.31 -6.71 0.62
CA PHE A 86 -7.43 -8.00 -0.05
C PHE A 86 -7.96 -7.82 -1.47
N LEU A 87 -7.62 -8.76 -2.36
CA LEU A 87 -8.14 -8.79 -3.73
C LEU A 87 -9.15 -9.92 -3.91
N VAL A 88 -10.35 -9.57 -4.38
CA VAL A 88 -11.37 -10.54 -4.79
C VAL A 88 -11.07 -11.04 -6.20
N ARG A 89 -11.23 -12.34 -6.45
CA ARG A 89 -11.02 -12.93 -7.79
C ARG A 89 -11.95 -12.30 -8.81
N GLY A 90 -11.37 -11.80 -9.89
CA GLY A 90 -12.09 -11.17 -11.00
C GLY A 90 -12.07 -9.65 -10.94
N ASP A 91 -11.77 -9.06 -9.79
CA ASP A 91 -11.58 -7.62 -9.65
C ASP A 91 -10.17 -7.23 -10.11
N SER A 92 -10.03 -5.98 -10.55
CA SER A 92 -8.76 -5.42 -11.03
C SER A 92 -7.94 -4.74 -9.95
N GLU A 93 -8.57 -4.38 -8.82
CA GLU A 93 -7.96 -3.59 -7.75
C GLU A 93 -8.33 -4.17 -6.38
N PRO A 94 -7.42 -4.11 -5.39
CA PRO A 94 -7.72 -4.54 -4.04
C PRO A 94 -8.77 -3.67 -3.36
N ILE A 95 -9.49 -4.26 -2.42
CA ILE A 95 -10.40 -3.59 -1.50
C ILE A 95 -9.63 -3.28 -0.21
N TYR A 96 -9.86 -2.10 0.36
CA TYR A 96 -9.16 -1.61 1.54
C TYR A 96 -10.14 -1.21 2.66
N GLU A 97 -9.65 -1.22 3.90
CA GLU A 97 -10.29 -0.61 5.08
C GLU A 97 -11.69 -1.16 5.44
N ILE A 98 -12.10 -2.27 4.87
CA ILE A 98 -13.41 -2.90 5.10
C ILE A 98 -13.27 -4.41 5.10
N THR A 99 -14.03 -5.09 5.95
CA THR A 99 -14.05 -6.56 5.94
C THR A 99 -14.97 -7.08 4.82
N LEU A 100 -14.80 -8.34 4.40
CA LEU A 100 -15.76 -8.96 3.46
C LEU A 100 -17.19 -8.98 4.03
N GLU A 101 -17.34 -9.15 5.33
CA GLU A 101 -18.64 -9.14 6.01
C GLU A 101 -19.31 -7.76 5.92
N ASP A 102 -18.58 -6.70 6.25
CA ASP A 102 -19.09 -5.33 6.19
C ASP A 102 -19.34 -4.86 4.75
N ALA A 103 -18.55 -5.36 3.80
CA ALA A 103 -18.76 -5.14 2.36
C ALA A 103 -19.95 -5.94 1.80
N GLY A 104 -20.54 -6.86 2.56
CA GLY A 104 -21.62 -7.74 2.09
C GLY A 104 -21.17 -8.83 1.11
N LEU A 105 -19.88 -9.15 1.08
CA LEU A 105 -19.21 -10.04 0.12
C LEU A 105 -18.97 -11.46 0.69
N TYR A 106 -19.97 -12.04 1.33
CA TYR A 106 -19.87 -13.29 2.10
C TYR A 106 -19.37 -14.53 1.33
N LEU A 107 -19.53 -14.55 0.00
CA LEU A 107 -19.16 -15.68 -0.86
C LEU A 107 -18.01 -15.33 -1.83
N ALA A 108 -17.40 -14.16 -1.66
CA ALA A 108 -16.28 -13.75 -2.50
C ALA A 108 -15.09 -14.70 -2.29
N GLN A 109 -14.43 -15.06 -3.39
CA GLN A 109 -13.19 -15.83 -3.35
C GLN A 109 -12.03 -14.86 -3.45
N LEU A 110 -11.12 -14.88 -2.48
CA LEU A 110 -9.92 -14.06 -2.52
C LEU A 110 -8.86 -14.66 -3.45
N VAL A 111 -8.01 -13.80 -4.01
CA VAL A 111 -6.82 -14.23 -4.76
C VAL A 111 -5.81 -14.88 -3.83
N LEU A 112 -5.61 -14.28 -2.65
CA LEU A 112 -4.79 -14.81 -1.56
C LEU A 112 -5.69 -15.33 -0.42
N PRO A 113 -6.10 -16.60 -0.42
CA PRO A 113 -6.89 -17.17 0.67
C PRO A 113 -6.06 -17.37 1.95
N PHE A 114 -6.67 -17.09 3.10
CA PHE A 114 -6.05 -17.26 4.42
C PHE A 114 -5.83 -18.73 4.80
N SER A 115 -6.62 -19.66 4.23
CA SER A 115 -6.66 -21.06 4.63
C SER A 115 -5.43 -21.90 4.28
N ALA A 116 -4.45 -21.34 3.57
CA ALA A 116 -3.25 -22.07 3.21
C ALA A 116 -2.22 -22.06 4.34
N TYR A 117 -1.71 -23.24 4.69
CA TYR A 117 -0.54 -23.37 5.55
C TYR A 117 0.61 -22.52 5.03
N GLY A 118 1.26 -21.77 5.92
CA GLY A 118 2.34 -20.86 5.55
C GLY A 118 1.86 -19.52 4.99
N ALA A 119 0.57 -19.20 5.02
CA ALA A 119 0.09 -17.85 4.75
C ALA A 119 0.81 -16.83 5.64
N VAL A 120 1.31 -15.77 5.03
CA VAL A 120 1.94 -14.63 5.72
C VAL A 120 0.91 -13.51 5.78
N VAL A 121 0.58 -13.12 7.01
CA VAL A 121 -0.60 -12.32 7.30
C VAL A 121 -0.22 -11.12 8.14
N LEU A 122 -0.73 -9.94 7.77
CA LEU A 122 -0.56 -8.73 8.55
C LEU A 122 -1.29 -8.85 9.90
N ALA A 123 -0.58 -8.61 10.99
CA ALA A 123 -1.20 -8.43 12.31
C ALA A 123 -1.60 -6.96 12.50
N ARG A 124 -2.72 -6.74 13.18
CA ARG A 124 -3.28 -5.41 13.47
C ARG A 124 -4.12 -5.45 14.76
N PRO A 125 -4.39 -4.30 15.41
CA PRO A 125 -5.42 -4.18 16.43
C PRO A 125 -6.79 -4.64 15.92
N GLU A 126 -7.56 -5.31 16.78
CA GLU A 126 -8.85 -5.90 16.40
C GLU A 126 -9.86 -4.83 15.95
N ASP A 127 -9.89 -3.70 16.67
CA ASP A 127 -10.83 -2.58 16.52
C ASP A 127 -10.39 -1.52 15.49
N ASN A 128 -9.21 -1.68 14.89
CA ASN A 128 -8.69 -0.76 13.88
C ASN A 128 -8.25 -1.51 12.62
N LEU A 129 -9.07 -1.45 11.57
CA LEU A 129 -8.75 -2.05 10.27
C LEU A 129 -7.52 -1.41 9.60
N ASN A 130 -7.20 -0.17 9.97
CA ASN A 130 -6.07 0.59 9.44
C ASN A 130 -4.91 0.70 10.43
N GLY A 131 -4.89 -0.14 11.47
CA GLY A 131 -3.88 -0.12 12.53
C GLY A 131 -2.74 -1.11 12.34
N GLY A 132 -2.62 -1.76 11.18
CA GLY A 132 -1.49 -2.64 10.92
C GLY A 132 -0.20 -1.84 10.78
N SER A 133 0.95 -2.49 10.99
CA SER A 133 2.27 -1.85 10.82
C SER A 133 3.34 -2.89 10.51
N SER A 134 4.21 -3.24 11.46
CA SER A 134 5.34 -4.14 11.23
C SER A 134 5.04 -5.61 11.53
N GLN A 135 4.07 -5.87 12.40
CA GLN A 135 3.80 -7.19 12.93
C GLN A 135 3.11 -8.07 11.88
N PHE A 136 3.53 -9.33 11.77
CA PHE A 136 2.94 -10.30 10.87
C PHE A 136 2.95 -11.67 11.52
N PHE A 137 2.11 -12.58 11.04
CA PHE A 137 2.15 -13.97 11.48
C PHE A 137 2.14 -14.95 10.31
N PHE A 138 2.78 -16.08 10.55
CA PHE A 138 2.64 -17.28 9.73
C PHE A 138 1.46 -18.11 10.22
N PHE A 139 0.56 -18.48 9.33
CA PHE A 139 -0.53 -19.38 9.65
C PHE A 139 -0.07 -20.84 9.59
N LYS A 140 -0.29 -21.62 10.65
CA LYS A 140 0.13 -23.02 10.74
C LYS A 140 -0.99 -24.03 10.43
N PHE A 141 -2.22 -23.59 10.24
CA PHE A 141 -3.33 -24.52 10.13
C PHE A 141 -3.47 -25.04 8.69
N ASP A 142 -3.46 -26.38 8.56
CA ASP A 142 -3.84 -27.09 7.34
C ASP A 142 -5.03 -28.03 7.62
N THR A 143 -6.00 -27.94 6.74
CA THR A 143 -7.32 -28.57 6.58
C THR A 143 -7.57 -30.03 7.04
N GLU A 144 -8.41 -30.23 8.06
CA GLU A 144 -9.45 -31.30 8.07
C GLU A 144 -10.82 -30.81 8.61
N LEU A 145 -10.92 -29.58 9.13
CA LEU A 145 -12.06 -29.11 9.93
C LEU A 145 -12.77 -27.85 9.42
N THR A 146 -12.36 -27.24 8.32
CA THR A 146 -13.12 -26.14 7.69
C THR A 146 -14.03 -26.73 6.61
N PRO A 147 -15.37 -26.72 6.80
CA PRO A 147 -16.29 -27.19 5.78
C PRO A 147 -16.06 -26.48 4.44
N PRO A 148 -16.20 -27.16 3.30
CA PRO A 148 -16.11 -26.50 2.00
C PRO A 148 -17.12 -25.35 1.94
N GLY A 149 -16.61 -24.12 1.72
CA GLY A 149 -17.44 -22.93 1.47
C GLY A 149 -17.58 -21.93 2.62
N TYR A 150 -16.92 -22.13 3.76
CA TYR A 150 -16.88 -21.13 4.85
C TYR A 150 -15.47 -20.98 5.42
N ASN A 151 -14.70 -20.03 4.88
CA ASN A 151 -13.49 -19.55 5.55
C ASN A 151 -13.83 -18.24 6.27
N LEU A 152 -14.21 -18.33 7.54
CA LEU A 152 -14.62 -17.18 8.36
C LEU A 152 -13.50 -16.14 8.54
N MET A 153 -12.25 -16.52 8.22
CA MET A 153 -11.08 -15.65 8.37
C MET A 153 -10.76 -14.86 7.10
N ASP A 154 -11.23 -15.32 5.92
CA ASP A 154 -11.05 -14.57 4.68
C ASP A 154 -11.74 -13.21 4.79
N GLY A 155 -11.04 -12.15 4.38
CA GLY A 155 -11.57 -10.79 4.43
C GLY A 155 -11.57 -10.13 5.80
N ARG A 156 -11.13 -10.83 6.86
CA ARG A 156 -10.87 -10.22 8.18
C ARG A 156 -9.41 -9.85 8.39
N PHE A 157 -8.52 -10.55 7.67
CA PHE A 157 -7.08 -10.36 7.70
C PHE A 157 -6.54 -10.15 6.29
N SER A 158 -5.40 -9.46 6.20
CA SER A 158 -4.69 -9.28 4.94
C SER A 158 -3.60 -10.32 4.80
N VAL A 159 -3.76 -11.22 3.84
CA VAL A 159 -2.71 -12.14 3.40
C VAL A 159 -1.93 -11.43 2.31
N PHE A 160 -0.60 -11.36 2.44
CA PHE A 160 0.26 -10.69 1.46
C PHE A 160 1.33 -11.60 0.86
N GLY A 161 1.43 -12.85 1.33
CA GLY A 161 2.39 -13.80 0.80
C GLY A 161 2.24 -15.19 1.39
N TYR A 162 3.13 -16.09 0.97
CA TYR A 162 3.19 -17.47 1.46
C TYR A 162 4.63 -17.92 1.64
N VAL A 163 4.86 -18.74 2.67
CA VAL A 163 6.05 -19.58 2.78
C VAL A 163 5.98 -20.66 1.71
N VAL A 164 6.94 -20.65 0.79
CA VAL A 164 7.05 -21.61 -0.32
C VAL A 164 8.10 -22.70 -0.08
N GLU A 165 9.06 -22.46 0.82
CA GLU A 165 10.05 -23.45 1.27
C GLU A 165 10.34 -23.29 2.77
N GLY A 166 10.72 -24.40 3.42
CA GLY A 166 10.99 -24.42 4.87
C GLY A 166 9.77 -24.72 5.73
N LYS A 167 8.79 -25.47 5.22
CA LYS A 167 7.62 -25.92 6.01
C LYS A 167 8.03 -26.59 7.33
N GLU A 168 8.99 -27.49 7.29
CA GLU A 168 9.53 -28.19 8.46
C GLU A 168 10.30 -27.29 9.43
N VAL A 169 10.79 -26.14 8.95
CA VAL A 169 11.39 -25.09 9.79
C VAL A 169 10.27 -24.36 10.52
N LEU A 170 9.24 -23.93 9.78
CA LEU A 170 8.07 -23.24 10.33
C LEU A 170 7.35 -24.08 11.41
N GLU A 171 7.24 -25.40 11.23
CA GLU A 171 6.66 -26.31 12.22
C GLU A 171 7.43 -26.36 13.55
N LYS A 172 8.75 -26.13 13.51
CA LYS A 172 9.66 -26.25 14.67
C LYS A 172 9.88 -24.95 15.42
N LEU A 173 9.48 -23.81 14.86
CA LEU A 173 9.68 -22.52 15.50
C LEU A 173 8.98 -22.46 16.87
N THR A 174 9.73 -21.99 17.86
CA THR A 174 9.32 -21.82 19.24
C THR A 174 9.61 -20.40 19.74
N LYS A 175 9.20 -20.08 20.97
CA LYS A 175 9.48 -18.78 21.60
C LYS A 175 10.97 -18.50 21.89
N SER A 176 11.84 -19.51 21.76
CA SER A 176 13.30 -19.32 21.89
C SER A 176 13.98 -19.05 20.55
N ASP A 177 13.23 -19.11 19.45
CA ASP A 177 13.75 -18.90 18.11
C ASP A 177 13.63 -17.44 17.68
N LYS A 178 14.51 -17.06 16.76
CA LYS A 178 14.63 -15.69 16.26
C LYS A 178 14.79 -15.67 14.75
N ILE A 179 14.40 -14.54 14.17
CA ILE A 179 14.85 -14.14 12.83
C ILE A 179 16.31 -13.72 12.97
N ILE A 180 17.23 -14.42 12.32
CA ILE A 180 18.65 -14.03 12.27
C ILE A 180 18.81 -12.88 11.28
N SER A 181 18.27 -13.05 10.07
CA SER A 181 18.17 -11.98 9.09
C SER A 181 17.04 -12.26 8.09
N ALA A 182 16.51 -11.20 7.47
CA ALA A 182 15.63 -11.32 6.31
C ALA A 182 16.20 -10.53 5.13
N LYS A 183 16.15 -11.11 3.92
CA LYS A 183 16.72 -10.48 2.71
C LYS A 183 15.82 -10.71 1.51
N VAL A 184 15.66 -9.65 0.72
CA VAL A 184 15.08 -9.77 -0.62
C VAL A 184 16.11 -10.41 -1.55
N VAL A 185 15.74 -11.53 -2.18
CA VAL A 185 16.64 -12.27 -3.10
C VAL A 185 16.21 -12.17 -4.56
N ASP A 186 14.97 -11.77 -4.82
CA ASP A 186 14.44 -11.57 -6.18
C ASP A 186 13.27 -10.58 -6.18
N GLY A 187 13.12 -9.81 -7.27
CA GLY A 187 11.99 -8.91 -7.49
C GLY A 187 11.98 -7.64 -6.63
N ILE A 188 13.15 -7.12 -6.23
CA ILE A 188 13.24 -5.86 -5.47
C ILE A 188 12.85 -4.64 -6.31
N GLU A 189 13.06 -4.70 -7.61
CA GLU A 189 12.69 -3.67 -8.59
C GLU A 189 11.18 -3.41 -8.65
N ASN A 190 10.37 -4.32 -8.08
CA ASN A 190 8.92 -4.16 -7.97
C ASN A 190 8.51 -3.30 -6.77
N LEU A 191 9.42 -3.03 -5.82
CA LEU A 191 9.15 -2.13 -4.70
C LEU A 191 9.21 -0.68 -5.19
N VAL A 192 8.14 0.06 -4.93
CA VAL A 192 7.99 1.48 -5.23
C VAL A 192 8.00 2.26 -3.92
N GLU A 193 8.92 3.22 -3.83
CA GLU A 193 9.04 4.11 -2.68
C GLU A 193 7.85 5.09 -2.58
N PRO A 194 7.50 5.55 -1.37
CA PRO A 194 6.49 6.59 -1.19
C PRO A 194 6.78 7.83 -2.02
N VAL A 195 5.75 8.37 -2.66
CA VAL A 195 5.83 9.70 -3.25
C VAL A 195 5.37 10.71 -2.20
N GLU A 196 6.26 11.61 -1.78
CA GLU A 196 5.89 12.77 -0.97
C GLU A 196 4.81 13.56 -1.71
N GLU A 197 3.62 13.70 -1.11
CA GLU A 197 2.62 14.64 -1.62
C GLU A 197 3.14 16.05 -1.39
N THR A 198 3.83 16.62 -2.37
CA THR A 198 4.04 18.07 -2.39
C THR A 198 2.68 18.71 -2.58
N GLU A 199 2.08 19.25 -1.52
CA GLU A 199 0.99 20.22 -1.65
C GLU A 199 1.50 21.36 -2.54
N THR A 200 1.13 21.36 -3.82
CA THR A 200 1.26 22.55 -4.64
C THR A 200 0.29 23.57 -4.08
N VAL A 201 0.77 24.41 -3.16
CA VAL A 201 0.08 25.64 -2.77
C VAL A 201 0.03 26.52 -4.03
N VAL A 202 -1.08 26.43 -4.76
CA VAL A 202 -1.38 27.37 -5.82
C VAL A 202 -1.80 28.66 -5.11
N GLU A 203 -0.84 29.56 -4.87
CA GLU A 203 -1.20 30.91 -4.42
C GLU A 203 -2.11 31.52 -5.49
N PRO A 204 -3.29 32.07 -5.13
CA PRO A 204 -4.12 32.77 -6.09
C PRO A 204 -3.33 33.96 -6.61
N VAL A 205 -3.09 34.00 -7.92
CA VAL A 205 -2.56 35.19 -8.60
C VAL A 205 -3.54 36.32 -8.32
N GLU A 206 -3.07 37.38 -7.65
CA GLU A 206 -3.91 38.58 -7.47
C GLU A 206 -4.39 39.07 -8.83
N GLU A 207 -5.70 39.19 -9.00
CA GLU A 207 -6.29 39.78 -10.19
C GLU A 207 -5.76 41.22 -10.33
N THR A 208 -4.94 41.46 -11.36
CA THR A 208 -4.60 42.83 -11.74
C THR A 208 -5.84 43.47 -12.36
N GLU A 209 -6.51 44.36 -11.62
CA GLU A 209 -7.51 45.26 -12.19
C GLU A 209 -6.85 46.12 -13.29
N THR A 210 -7.14 45.82 -14.55
CA THR A 210 -6.88 46.75 -15.65
C THR A 210 -7.86 47.91 -15.57
N VAL A 211 -7.40 49.04 -15.05
CA VAL A 211 -8.11 50.32 -15.14
C VAL A 211 -8.12 50.76 -16.61
N VAL A 212 -9.28 50.70 -17.25
CA VAL A 212 -9.48 51.27 -18.58
C VAL A 212 -9.97 52.71 -18.40
N GLU A 213 -9.15 53.70 -18.73
CA GLU A 213 -9.58 55.10 -18.74
C GLU A 213 -10.49 55.37 -19.95
N PRO A 214 -11.60 56.12 -19.78
CA PRO A 214 -12.48 56.45 -20.89
C PRO A 214 -11.83 57.48 -21.82
N VAL A 215 -11.85 57.20 -23.12
CA VAL A 215 -11.43 58.13 -24.19
C VAL A 215 -12.49 59.23 -24.30
N GLU A 216 -12.09 60.50 -24.18
CA GLU A 216 -12.99 61.63 -24.41
C GLU A 216 -13.49 61.67 -25.85
N GLU A 217 -14.78 61.95 -26.01
CA GLU A 217 -15.48 62.05 -27.29
C GLU A 217 -14.83 63.10 -28.20
N THR A 218 -14.52 62.71 -29.43
CA THR A 218 -14.07 63.63 -30.47
C THR A 218 -15.28 64.09 -31.29
N GLU A 219 -15.61 65.38 -31.21
CA GLU A 219 -16.60 66.01 -32.08
C GLU A 219 -16.16 65.88 -33.55
N THR A 220 -17.04 65.28 -34.37
CA THR A 220 -16.82 65.17 -35.81
C THR A 220 -17.29 66.46 -36.48
N VAL A 221 -16.36 67.32 -36.90
CA VAL A 221 -16.64 68.46 -37.79
C VAL A 221 -16.58 67.97 -39.23
N VAL A 222 -17.71 68.00 -39.92
CA VAL A 222 -17.82 67.71 -41.36
C VAL A 222 -17.63 69.03 -42.13
N GLU A 223 -16.52 69.17 -42.85
CA GLU A 223 -16.37 70.21 -43.88
C GLU A 223 -16.47 69.59 -45.28
N LEU A 224 -17.43 70.11 -46.05
CA LEU A 224 -17.67 69.81 -47.47
C LEU A 224 -16.52 70.37 -48.31
N VAL A 225 -15.87 69.52 -49.12
CA VAL A 225 -14.92 69.97 -50.15
C VAL A 225 -15.61 69.88 -51.51
N GLU A 226 -15.57 70.99 -52.24
CA GLU A 226 -16.22 71.23 -53.53
C GLU A 226 -15.75 70.26 -54.63
N GLU A 227 -16.71 69.82 -55.46
CA GLU A 227 -16.47 69.11 -56.70
C GLU A 227 -15.94 70.06 -57.79
N THR A 228 -14.80 69.70 -58.39
CA THR A 228 -14.40 70.04 -59.77
C THR A 228 -13.34 69.01 -60.17
N GLU A 229 -13.19 68.52 -61.40
CA GLU A 229 -13.87 68.57 -62.69
C GLU A 229 -13.19 67.43 -63.47
N THR A 230 -13.84 66.75 -64.41
CA THR A 230 -13.34 66.74 -65.80
C THR A 230 -14.29 66.04 -66.76
N VAL A 231 -14.68 66.85 -67.73
CA VAL A 231 -15.37 66.57 -68.99
C VAL A 231 -14.74 65.41 -69.77
N VAL A 232 -15.59 64.51 -70.28
CA VAL A 232 -15.25 63.59 -71.37
C VAL A 232 -16.26 63.81 -72.48
N GLU A 233 -15.80 64.16 -73.68
CA GLU A 233 -16.47 63.96 -74.98
C GLU A 233 -15.43 64.17 -76.13
N PRO A 234 -15.68 63.65 -77.35
CA PRO A 234 -14.99 62.49 -77.96
C PRO A 234 -13.70 62.76 -78.76
#